data_AF-S4A4T7-F1
#
_entry.id   AF-S4A4T7-F1
#
_cell.length_a   1.000
_cell.length_b   1.000
_cell.length_c   1.000
_cell.angle_alpha   90.00
_cell.angle_beta   90.00
_cell.angle_gamma   90.00
#
_symmetry.space_group_name_H-M   'P 1'
#
loop_
_entity.id
_entity.type
_entity.pdbx_description
1 polymer ?
#
loop_
_entity_poly.entity_id
_entity_poly.type
_entity_poly.pdbx_seq_one_letter_code
_entity_poly.pdbx_strand_id
1 'polypeptide(L)' 'MSVTQQYLLDSYRAAQLGERTPPAPGVNDWQVVREVRDYGRFNAVVHERPAHGRARAALGRLLHGLKGGGARSPRPLP' A
#
# COMPACT_ATOMS: atom_id res chain seq x y z
N MET A 1 10.75 -6.46 18.94
CA MET A 1 11.19 -7.29 17.81
C MET A 1 10.28 -7.04 16.62
N SER A 2 10.83 -6.83 15.42
CA SER A 2 10.08 -6.59 14.18
C SER A 2 9.88 -7.90 13.39
N VAL A 3 8.76 -8.02 12.66
CA VAL A 3 8.46 -9.19 11.79
C VAL A 3 9.56 -9.42 10.75
N THR A 4 10.09 -8.36 10.15
CA THR A 4 11.19 -8.46 9.18
C THR A 4 12.48 -8.93 9.83
N GLN A 5 12.77 -8.48 11.06
CA GLN A 5 13.96 -8.90 11.80
C GLN A 5 13.89 -10.40 12.16
N GLN A 6 12.72 -10.86 12.61
CA GLN A 6 12.50 -12.28 12.89
C GLN A 6 12.63 -13.14 11.63
N TYR A 7 12.03 -12.70 10.52
CA TYR A 7 12.14 -13.38 9.23
C TYR A 7 13.60 -13.54 8.77
N LEU A 8 14.46 -12.54 8.97
CA LEU A 8 15.88 -12.64 8.63
C LEU A 8 16.60 -13.70 9.48
N LEU A 9 16.26 -13.82 10.76
CA LEU A 9 16.85 -14.84 11.63
C LEU A 9 16.36 -16.25 11.26
N ASP A 10 15.06 -16.40 10.97
CA ASP A 10 14.47 -17.68 10.63
C ASP A 10 14.92 -18.17 9.25
N SER A 11 15.08 -17.26 8.28
CA SER A 11 15.65 -17.59 6.96
C SER A 11 17.12 -18.02 7.07
N TYR A 12 17.92 -17.32 7.88
CA TYR A 12 19.30 -17.73 8.14
C TYR A 12 19.35 -19.11 8.81
N ARG A 13 18.52 -19.36 9.81
CA ARG A 13 18.43 -20.68 10.46
C ARG A 13 18.01 -21.77 9.48
N ALA A 14 16.98 -21.53 8.67
CA ALA A 14 16.50 -22.50 7.68
C ALA A 14 17.60 -22.85 6.66
N ALA A 15 18.37 -21.85 6.20
CA ALA A 15 19.52 -22.08 5.32
C ALA A 15 20.60 -22.95 5.98
N GLN A 16 20.89 -22.72 7.27
CA GLN A 16 21.87 -23.51 8.02
C GLN A 16 21.42 -24.97 8.27
N LEU A 17 20.12 -25.21 8.39
CA LEU A 17 19.54 -26.53 8.64
C LEU A 17 19.13 -27.26 7.34
N GLY A 18 19.26 -26.62 6.17
CA GLY A 18 18.78 -27.17 4.90
C GLY A 18 17.26 -27.25 4.81
N GLU A 19 16.55 -26.48 5.64
CA GLU A 19 15.09 -26.43 5.67
C GLU A 19 14.54 -25.41 4.67
N ARG A 20 13.26 -25.55 4.35
CA ARG A 20 12.58 -24.63 3.43
C ARG A 20 12.54 -23.22 4.03
N THR A 21 12.94 -22.22 3.23
CA THR A 21 12.86 -20.82 3.64
C THR A 21 11.42 -20.43 3.99
N PRO A 22 11.19 -19.73 5.11
CA PRO A 22 9.86 -19.22 5.44
C PRO A 22 9.36 -18.29 4.34
N PRO A 23 8.03 -18.19 4.14
CA PRO A 23 7.47 -17.23 3.20
C PRO A 23 7.82 -15.81 3.62
N ALA A 24 8.20 -14.97 2.64
CA ALA A 24 8.52 -13.58 2.93
C ALA A 24 7.30 -12.85 3.52
N PRO A 25 7.50 -12.02 4.56
CA PRO A 25 6.43 -11.20 5.10
C PRO A 25 5.92 -10.24 4.01
N GLY A 26 4.61 -10.06 3.93
CA GLY A 26 3.99 -9.15 2.95
C GLY A 26 3.60 -9.78 1.61
N VAL A 27 3.97 -11.03 1.32
CA VAL A 27 3.62 -11.70 0.04
C VAL A 27 2.10 -11.77 -0.16
N ASN A 28 1.35 -12.01 0.92
CA ASN A 28 -0.11 -12.16 0.87
C ASN A 28 -0.86 -10.86 1.21
N ASP A 29 -0.16 -9.82 1.67
CA ASP A 29 -0.80 -8.57 2.11
C ASP A 29 -1.44 -7.85 0.91
N TRP A 30 -0.87 -7.98 -0.28
CA TRP A 30 -1.44 -7.40 -1.50
C TRP A 30 -2.77 -8.04 -1.89
N GLN A 31 -2.93 -9.34 -1.61
CA GLN A 31 -4.20 -10.03 -1.82
C GLN A 31 -5.25 -9.49 -0.85
N VAL A 32 -4.91 -9.32 0.43
CA VAL A 32 -5.79 -8.72 1.44
C VAL A 32 -6.20 -7.29 1.04
N VAL A 33 -5.26 -6.48 0.56
CA VAL A 33 -5.55 -5.12 0.06
C VAL A 33 -6.52 -5.15 -1.13
N ARG A 34 -6.36 -6.11 -2.05
CA ARG A 34 -7.26 -6.29 -3.19
C ARG A 34 -8.67 -6.67 -2.72
N GLU A 35 -8.79 -7.63 -1.81
CA GLU A 35 -10.07 -8.08 -1.27
C GLU A 35 -10.81 -6.96 -0.53
N VAL A 36 -10.11 -6.17 0.29
CA VAL A 36 -10.68 -4.99 0.95
C VAL A 36 -11.18 -3.95 -0.06
N ARG A 37 -10.41 -3.73 -1.14
CA ARG A 37 -10.82 -2.83 -2.23
C ARG A 37 -12.08 -3.32 -2.94
N ASP A 38 -12.20 -4.62 -3.17
CA ASP A 38 -13.34 -5.23 -3.83
C ASP A 38 -14.57 -5.25 -2.92
N TYR A 39 -14.40 -5.51 -1.63
CA TYR A 39 -15.43 -5.37 -0.60
C TYR A 39 -15.99 -3.95 -0.55
N GLY A 40 -15.12 -2.93 -0.63
CA GLY A 40 -15.56 -1.53 -0.71
C GLY A 40 -16.33 -1.21 -2.00
N ARG A 41 -15.96 -1.83 -3.13
CA ARG A 41 -16.70 -1.69 -4.40
C ARG A 41 -18.07 -2.33 -4.30
N PHE A 42 -18.16 -3.51 -3.71
CA PHE A 42 -19.41 -4.23 -3.50
C PHE A 42 -20.36 -3.45 -2.58
N ASN A 43 -19.86 -2.94 -1.45
CA ASN A 43 -20.66 -2.12 -0.53
C ASN A 43 -21.22 -0.85 -1.19
N ALA A 44 -20.47 -0.22 -2.10
CA ALA A 44 -20.98 0.94 -2.83
C ALA A 44 -22.22 0.59 -3.68
N VAL A 45 -22.23 -0.61 -4.29
CA VAL A 45 -23.38 -1.11 -5.06
C VAL A 45 -24.56 -1.42 -4.14
N VAL A 46 -24.31 -2.14 -3.03
CA VAL A 46 -25.36 -2.51 -2.05
C VAL A 46 -26.06 -1.28 -1.47
N HIS A 47 -25.33 -0.20 -1.22
CA HIS A 47 -25.90 1.04 -0.68
C HIS A 47 -26.50 1.97 -1.73
N GLU A 48 -26.65 1.52 -2.99
CA GLU A 48 -27.10 2.32 -4.13
C GLU A 48 -26.35 3.66 -4.27
N ARG A 49 -25.16 3.75 -3.64
CA ARG A 49 -24.35 4.95 -3.65
C ARG A 49 -23.60 4.94 -4.97
N PRO A 50 -23.94 5.84 -5.91
CA PRO A 50 -23.11 5.98 -7.11
C PRO A 50 -21.71 6.35 -6.62
N ALA A 51 -20.66 5.99 -7.34
CA ALA A 51 -19.25 6.01 -6.94
C ALA A 51 -18.64 7.39 -6.54
N HIS A 52 -19.45 8.34 -6.06
CA HIS A 52 -19.15 9.64 -5.49
C HIS A 52 -18.02 9.63 -4.45
N GLY A 53 -17.84 8.55 -3.69
CA GLY A 53 -16.70 8.42 -2.77
C GLY A 53 -15.35 8.39 -3.50
N ARG A 54 -15.29 7.69 -4.65
CA ARG A 54 -14.10 7.66 -5.52
C ARG A 54 -13.92 8.98 -6.25
N ALA A 55 -15.01 9.58 -6.73
CA ALA A 55 -14.96 10.91 -7.33
C ALA A 55 -14.43 11.96 -6.34
N ARG A 56 -14.94 11.99 -5.09
CA ARG A 56 -14.45 12.88 -4.03
C ARG A 56 -13.00 12.59 -3.66
N ALA A 57 -12.59 11.33 -3.53
CA ALA A 57 -11.22 10.97 -3.18
C ALA A 57 -10.22 11.27 -4.33
N ALA A 58 -10.65 11.12 -5.59
CA ALA A 58 -9.87 11.51 -6.76
C ALA A 58 -9.78 13.04 -6.87
N LEU A 59 -10.89 13.76 -6.66
CA LEU A 59 -10.91 15.23 -6.61
C LEU A 59 -10.00 15.75 -5.50
N GLY A 60 -10.07 15.16 -4.31
CA GLY A 60 -9.22 15.53 -3.18
C GLY A 60 -7.74 15.38 -3.53
N ARG A 61 -7.35 14.26 -4.16
CA ARG A 61 -5.97 14.04 -4.62
C ARG A 61 -5.53 15.04 -5.69
N LEU A 62 -6.40 15.33 -6.67
CA LEU A 62 -6.11 16.32 -7.71
C LEU A 62 -5.93 17.73 -7.10
N LEU A 63 -6.82 18.13 -6.20
CA LEU A 63 -6.76 19.42 -5.51
C LEU A 63 -5.52 19.53 -4.60
N HIS A 64 -5.12 18.44 -3.93
CA HIS A 64 -3.88 18.41 -3.16
C HIS A 64 -2.62 18.49 -4.05
N GLY A 65 -2.63 17.85 -5.23
CA GLY A 65 -1.55 17.98 -6.21
C GLY A 65 -1.43 19.38 -6.78
N LEU A 66 -2.56 20.04 -7.05
CA LEU A 66 -2.60 21.43 -7.53
C LEU A 66 -2.14 22.44 -6.47
N LYS A 67 -2.50 22.23 -5.19
CA LYS A 67 -1.97 23.04 -4.08
C LYS A 67 -0.48 22.85 -3.81
N GLY A 68 0.09 21.70 -4.17
CA GLY A 68 1.53 21.41 -4.04
C GLY A 68 2.40 21.92 -5.19
N GLY A 69 1.82 22.45 -6.27
CA GLY A 69 2.54 22.88 -7.47
C GLY A 69 3.24 24.25 -7.38
N GLY A 70 3.09 24.98 -6.26
CA GLY A 70 3.57 26.37 -6.11
C GLY A 70 5.00 26.55 -5.58
N ALA A 71 5.74 25.49 -5.25
CA ALA A 71 7.05 25.61 -4.60
C ALA A 71 8.15 24.79 -5.32
N ARG A 72 8.32 25.02 -6.61
CA ARG A 72 9.61 24.78 -7.27
C ARG A 72 10.26 26.14 -7.54
N SER A 73 10.80 26.75 -6.49
CA SER A 73 11.78 27.81 -6.66
C SER A 73 13.01 27.21 -7.36
N PRO A 74 13.51 27.80 -8.45
CA PRO A 74 14.74 27.35 -9.08
C PRO A 74 15.88 27.60 -8.10
N ARG A 75 16.57 26.51 -7.75
CA ARG A 75 17.77 26.51 -6.94
C ARG A 75 18.86 27.25 -7.72
N PRO A 76 19.47 28.33 -7.22
CA PRO A 76 20.66 28.87 -7.86
C PRO A 76 21.80 27.86 -7.68
N LEU A 77 22.45 27.50 -8.79
CA LEU A 77 23.72 26.77 -8.81
C LEU A 77 24.86 27.72 -8.38
N PRO A 78 25.96 27.19 -7.83
CA PRO A 78 26.99 27.98 -7.12
C PRO A 78 27.69 29.03 -7.98
#